data_AF-A0A8J8KGK0-F1
#
_entry.id   AF-A0A8J8KGK0-F1
#
_cell.length_a   1.000
_cell.length_b   1.000
_cell.length_c   1.000
_cell.angle_alpha   90.00
_cell.angle_beta   90.00
_cell.angle_gamma   90.00
#
_symmetry.space_group_name_H-M   'P 1'
#
loop_
_entity.id
_entity.type
_entity.pdbx_description
1 polymer ?
#
loop_
_entity_poly.entity_id
_entity_poly.type
_entity_poly.pdbx_seq_one_letter_code
_entity_poly.pdbx_strand_id
1 'polypeptide(L)'
;MQIERSLVLEISRHEVPVGRPITVRVRDKGNNPIEGALVEAGSKRKRTDGRGRCEIAFRSPGFWKLVATKSATERVRYRSTSTLVRALPRSTTDRRPRRVGPPTR
;
A
#
# COMPACT_ATOMS: atom_id res chain seq x y z
N MET A 1 28.55 13.77 -11.32
CA MET A 1 27.65 12.97 -12.18
C MET A 1 26.63 12.28 -11.27
N GLN A 2 25.33 12.45 -11.53
CA GLN A 2 24.28 11.72 -10.79
C GLN A 2 23.93 10.43 -11.53
N ILE A 3 23.85 9.31 -10.82
CA ILE A 3 23.35 8.05 -11.36
C ILE A 3 21.82 8.03 -11.27
N GLU A 4 21.15 7.62 -12.34
CA GLU A 4 19.71 7.41 -12.31
C GLU A 4 19.36 6.03 -11.77
N ARG A 5 18.46 5.97 -10.79
CA ARG A 5 17.93 4.74 -10.21
C ARG A 5 16.42 4.68 -10.34
N SER A 6 15.92 3.65 -11.02
CA SER A 6 14.48 3.40 -11.09
C SER A 6 13.97 2.69 -9.85
N LEU A 7 12.92 3.23 -9.25
CA LEU A 7 12.21 2.55 -8.17
C LEU A 7 11.32 1.44 -8.72
N VAL A 8 11.25 0.35 -7.97
CA VAL A 8 10.37 -0.79 -8.18
C VAL A 8 9.52 -0.92 -6.93
N LEU A 9 8.20 -0.95 -7.12
CA LEU A 9 7.22 -1.05 -6.04
C LEU A 9 6.55 -2.42 -6.14
N GLU A 10 6.71 -3.21 -5.09
CA GLU A 10 6.09 -4.52 -4.94
C GLU A 10 5.05 -4.50 -3.84
N ILE A 11 3.96 -5.20 -4.08
CA ILE A 11 2.88 -5.38 -3.12
C ILE A 11 2.63 -6.86 -2.92
N SER A 12 2.40 -7.25 -1.67
CA SER A 12 2.12 -8.66 -1.35
C SER A 12 0.85 -9.17 -2.03
N ARG A 13 -0.14 -8.30 -2.25
CA ARG A 13 -1.44 -8.61 -2.84
C ARG A 13 -1.98 -7.38 -3.56
N HIS A 14 -2.62 -7.60 -4.71
CA HIS A 14 -3.27 -6.54 -5.50
C HIS A 14 -4.72 -6.29 -5.08
N GLU A 15 -5.31 -7.20 -4.29
CA GLU A 15 -6.63 -7.06 -3.71
C GLU A 15 -6.57 -7.22 -2.20
N VAL A 16 -7.16 -6.29 -1.45
CA VAL A 16 -7.15 -6.31 0.02
C VAL A 16 -8.49 -5.83 0.59
N PRO A 17 -9.04 -6.51 1.61
CA PRO A 17 -10.20 -6.00 2.33
C PRO A 17 -9.91 -4.66 3.02
N VAL A 18 -10.88 -3.74 2.97
CA VAL A 18 -10.78 -2.46 3.67
C VAL A 18 -10.40 -2.65 5.14
N GLY A 19 -9.49 -1.82 5.61
CA GLY A 19 -8.96 -1.80 6.96
C GLY A 19 -8.09 -3.00 7.34
N ARG A 20 -7.71 -3.86 6.39
CA ARG A 20 -6.52 -4.71 6.54
C ARG A 20 -5.31 -3.97 5.95
N PRO A 21 -4.17 -3.93 6.65
CA PRO A 21 -2.95 -3.38 6.08
C PRO A 21 -2.39 -4.31 4.99
N ILE A 22 -1.76 -3.72 3.98
CA ILE A 22 -0.87 -4.42 3.04
C ILE A 22 0.56 -3.97 3.29
N THR A 23 1.50 -4.90 3.07
CA THR A 23 2.92 -4.58 3.03
C THR A 23 3.30 -4.14 1.62
N VAL A 24 3.90 -2.96 1.53
CA VAL A 24 4.50 -2.42 0.32
C VAL A 24 6.01 -2.49 0.47
N ARG A 25 6.71 -2.96 -0.55
CA ARG A 25 8.17 -2.98 -0.62
C ARG A 25 8.64 -2.10 -1.76
N VAL A 26 9.59 -1.21 -1.48
CA VAL A 26 10.26 -0.36 -2.47
C VAL A 26 11.72 -0.78 -2.57
N ARG A 27 12.14 -1.10 -3.78
CA ARG A 27 13.51 -1.50 -4.12
C ARG A 27 13.96 -0.84 -5.42
N ASP A 28 15.23 -0.96 -5.78
CA ASP A 28 15.71 -0.61 -7.11
C ASP A 28 15.75 -1.83 -8.06
N LYS A 29 16.19 -1.61 -9.30
CA LYS A 29 16.37 -2.69 -10.30
C LYS A 29 17.45 -3.70 -9.91
N GLY A 30 18.42 -3.31 -9.08
CA GLY A 30 19.44 -4.19 -8.52
C GLY A 30 18.98 -4.97 -7.29
N ASN A 31 17.68 -4.94 -6.97
CA ASN A 31 17.08 -5.58 -5.81
C ASN A 31 17.51 -4.98 -4.46
N ASN A 32 18.13 -3.79 -4.45
CA ASN A 32 18.52 -3.11 -3.22
C ASN A 32 17.28 -2.47 -2.58
N PRO A 33 17.04 -2.67 -1.27
CA PRO A 33 15.95 -2.01 -0.58
C PRO A 33 16.16 -0.50 -0.54
N ILE A 34 15.09 0.26 -0.72
CA ILE A 34 15.14 1.72 -0.66
C ILE A 34 14.50 2.21 0.63
N GLU A 35 15.34 2.61 1.58
CA GLU A 35 14.91 3.22 2.85
C GLU A 35 14.39 4.65 2.64
N GLY A 36 13.42 5.07 3.45
CA GLY A 36 12.93 6.46 3.46
C GLY A 36 12.22 6.92 2.18
N ALA A 37 11.93 6.01 1.25
CA ALA A 37 11.08 6.30 0.10
C ALA A 37 9.66 6.63 0.57
N LEU A 38 9.08 7.67 0.00
CA LEU A 38 7.72 8.08 0.26
C LEU A 38 6.77 7.26 -0.62
N VAL A 39 5.89 6.51 0.03
CA VAL A 39 4.78 5.80 -0.60
C VAL A 39 3.49 6.55 -0.31
N GLU A 40 2.83 6.98 -1.38
CA GLU A 40 1.57 7.73 -1.33
C GLU A 40 0.41 6.89 -1.85
N ALA A 41 -0.72 6.97 -1.17
CA ALA A 41 -1.97 6.31 -1.54
C ALA A 41 -3.16 7.25 -1.28
N GLY A 42 -3.51 8.06 -2.28
CA GLY A 42 -4.45 9.18 -2.10
C GLY A 42 -3.91 10.17 -1.06
N SER A 43 -4.64 10.39 0.03
CA SER A 43 -4.22 11.28 1.13
C SER A 43 -3.24 10.64 2.13
N LYS A 44 -2.99 9.32 2.03
CA LYS A 44 -2.07 8.63 2.95
C LYS A 44 -0.64 8.70 2.44
N ARG A 45 0.28 8.99 3.36
CA ARG A 45 1.72 9.06 3.10
C ARG A 45 2.46 8.23 4.14
N LYS A 46 3.33 7.33 3.70
CA LYS A 46 4.19 6.51 4.57
C LYS A 46 5.60 6.44 4.00
N ARG A 47 6.59 6.42 4.88
CA ARG A 47 7.99 6.20 4.48
C ARG A 47 8.37 4.73 4.66
N THR A 48 9.24 4.23 3.78
CA THR A 48 9.82 2.90 3.95
C THR A 48 10.87 2.88 5.06
N ASP A 49 10.97 1.75 5.75
CA ASP A 49 12.00 1.44 6.75
C ASP A 49 13.35 1.06 6.11
N GLY A 50 14.35 0.72 6.92
CA GLY A 50 15.68 0.27 6.46
C GLY A 50 15.67 -1.01 5.60
N ARG A 51 14.57 -1.76 5.58
CA ARG A 51 14.36 -2.93 4.71
C ARG A 51 13.58 -2.58 3.44
N GLY A 52 13.29 -1.30 3.22
CA GLY A 52 12.51 -0.81 2.10
C GLY A 52 11.04 -1.14 2.20
N ARG A 53 10.49 -1.36 3.41
CA ARG A 53 9.09 -1.77 3.61
C ARG A 53 8.27 -0.69 4.30
N CYS A 54 6.98 -0.64 3.98
CA CYS A 54 5.99 0.11 4.75
C CYS A 54 4.63 -0.58 4.73
N GLU A 55 3.76 -0.21 5.66
CA GLU A 55 2.40 -0.72 5.73
C GLU A 55 1.37 0.37 5.44
N ILE A 56 0.41 0.04 4.57
CA ILE A 56 -0.69 0.92 4.20
C ILE A 56 -2.01 0.14 4.33
N ALA A 57 -2.97 0.71 5.05
CA ALA A 57 -4.33 0.20 5.10
C ALA A 57 -5.27 1.16 4.36
N PHE A 58 -6.26 0.65 3.64
CA PHE A 58 -7.27 1.47 2.97
C PHE A 58 -8.51 1.61 3.84
N ARG A 59 -9.15 2.79 3.86
CA ARG A 59 -10.36 3.04 4.67
C ARG A 59 -11.66 2.94 3.88
N SER A 60 -11.56 3.01 2.55
CA SER A 60 -12.72 2.93 1.65
C SER A 60 -12.42 1.94 0.53
N PRO A 61 -13.44 1.22 0.04
CA PRO A 61 -13.28 0.33 -1.10
C PRO A 61 -13.03 1.13 -2.37
N GLY A 62 -12.46 0.47 -3.39
CA GLY A 62 -12.15 1.07 -4.69
C GLY A 62 -10.71 0.84 -5.13
N PHE A 63 -10.34 1.43 -6.26
CA PHE A 63 -8.98 1.35 -6.79
C PHE A 63 -8.13 2.47 -6.21
N TRP A 64 -6.96 2.11 -5.70
CA TRP A 64 -5.99 2.99 -5.09
C TRP A 64 -4.69 2.94 -5.87
N LYS A 65 -4.26 4.10 -6.36
CA LYS A 65 -2.93 4.26 -6.96
C LYS A 65 -1.90 4.48 -5.85
N LEU A 66 -0.97 3.55 -5.76
CA LEU A 66 0.23 3.68 -4.95
C LEU A 66 1.32 4.33 -5.79
N VAL A 67 1.94 5.38 -5.27
CA VAL A 67 3.08 6.05 -5.92
C VAL A 67 4.27 6.01 -4.97
N ALA A 68 5.40 5.47 -5.43
CA ALA A 68 6.66 5.52 -4.70
C ALA A 68 7.56 6.61 -5.28
N THR A 69 7.98 7.53 -4.43
CA THR A 69 8.90 8.62 -4.74
C THR A 69 10.05 8.64 -3.75
N LYS A 70 11.21 9.14 -4.16
CA LYS A 70 12.32 9.42 -3.25
C LYS A 70 13.04 10.66 -3.73
N SER A 71 13.37 11.54 -2.78
CA SER A 71 14.13 12.75 -3.08
C SER A 71 15.48 12.38 -3.68
N ALA A 72 15.90 13.12 -4.70
CA ALA A 72 17.23 13.01 -5.24
C ALA A 72 18.27 13.39 -4.18
N THR A 73 19.46 12.83 -4.33
CA THR A 73 20.64 13.15 -3.53
C THR A 73 21.71 13.70 -4.45
N GLU A 74 22.81 14.20 -3.90
CA GLU A 74 23.96 14.67 -4.70
C GLU A 74 24.49 13.60 -5.68
N ARG A 75 24.36 12.31 -5.32
CA ARG A 75 24.87 11.19 -6.11
C ARG A 75 23.82 10.47 -6.94
N VAL A 76 22.55 10.46 -6.51
CA VAL A 76 21.52 9.60 -7.11
C VAL A 76 20.24 10.37 -7.38
N ARG A 77 19.72 10.24 -8.61
CA ARG A 77 18.37 10.67 -8.98
C ARG A 77 17.44 9.47 -9.06
N TYR A 78 16.31 9.53 -8.37
CA TYR A 78 15.34 8.44 -8.37
C TYR A 78 14.21 8.69 -9.37
N ARG A 79 13.90 7.69 -10.20
CA ARG A 79 12.70 7.67 -11.04
C ARG A 79 11.56 7.05 -10.25
N SER A 80 10.48 7.81 -10.08
CA SER A 80 9.27 7.35 -9.39
C SER A 80 8.59 6.21 -10.14
N THR A 81 7.78 5.46 -9.42
CA THR A 81 6.97 4.37 -9.97
C THR A 81 5.60 4.33 -9.31
N SER A 82 4.64 3.68 -9.95
CA SER A 82 3.30 3.53 -9.40
C SER A 82 2.68 2.18 -9.72
N THR A 83 1.82 1.69 -8.82
CA THR A 83 1.00 0.49 -9.03
C THR A 83 -0.44 0.73 -8.57
N LEU A 84 -1.36 -0.16 -8.95
CA LEU A 84 -2.76 -0.13 -8.54
C LEU A 84 -3.07 -1.25 -7.56
N VAL A 85 -3.87 -0.92 -6.54
CA VAL A 85 -4.42 -1.86 -5.57
C VAL A 85 -5.91 -1.70 -5.49
N ARG A 86 -6.65 -2.81 -5.48
CA ARG A 86 -8.08 -2.82 -5.26
C ARG A 86 -8.38 -3.07 -3.78
N ALA A 87 -8.95 -2.07 -3.12
CA ALA A 87 -9.54 -2.23 -1.80
C ALA A 87 -10.96 -2.79 -1.93
N LEU A 88 -11.19 -3.98 -1.38
CA LEU A 88 -12.49 -4.63 -1.40
C LEU A 88 -13.32 -4.17 -0.19
N PRO A 89 -14.65 -4.04 -0.32
CA PRO A 89 -15.53 -3.78 0.82
C PRO A 89 -15.27 -4.80 1.94
N ARG A 90 -15.39 -4.36 3.19
CA ARG A 90 -15.48 -5.32 4.30
C ARG A 90 -16.77 -6.09 4.11
N SER A 91 -16.70 -7.37 3.74
CA SER A 91 -17.87 -8.24 3.74
C SER A 91 -18.41 -8.26 5.16
N THR A 92 -19.53 -7.57 5.39
CA THR A 92 -20.26 -7.55 6.67
C THR A 92 -21.05 -8.85 6.87
N THR A 93 -20.60 -9.97 6.29
CA THR A 93 -21.30 -11.27 6.37
C THR A 93 -21.32 -11.83 7.79
N ASP A 94 -20.65 -11.21 8.77
CA ASP A 94 -20.99 -11.38 10.19
C ASP A 94 -22.16 -10.49 10.63
N ARG A 95 -23.20 -10.36 9.79
CA ARG A 95 -24.54 -10.11 10.31
C ARG A 95 -24.99 -11.46 10.85
N ARG A 96 -24.67 -11.74 12.12
CA ARG A 96 -25.39 -12.74 12.90
C ARG A 96 -26.88 -12.62 12.56
N PRO A 97 -27.57 -13.69 12.14
CA PRO A 97 -29.01 -13.61 12.01
C PRO A 97 -29.54 -13.19 13.38
N ARG A 98 -30.11 -11.99 13.44
CA ARG A 98 -30.83 -11.52 14.62
C ARG A 98 -31.94 -12.54 14.82
N ARG A 99 -31.78 -13.45 15.79
CA ARG A 99 -32.83 -14.39 16.20
C ARG A 99 -34.02 -13.53 16.59
N VAL A 100 -34.98 -13.40 15.68
CA VAL A 100 -36.32 -12.96 16.02
C VAL A 100 -36.90 -14.16 16.76
N GLY A 101 -36.89 -14.10 18.09
CA GLY A 101 -37.62 -15.07 18.90
C GLY A 101 -39.10 -15.02 18.51
N PRO A 102 -39.81 -16.17 18.44
CA PRO A 102 -41.22 -16.16 18.14
C PRO A 102 -41.98 -15.40 19.24
N PRO A 103 -42.94 -14.53 18.92
CA PRO A 103 -43.84 -14.01 19.93
C PRO A 103 -44.65 -15.18 20.51
N THR A 104 -44.51 -15.40 21.82
CA THR A 104 -45.38 -16.31 22.57
C THR A 104 -46.82 -15.79 22.55
N ARG A 105 -47.72 -16.75 22.41
CA ARG A 105 -49.18 -16.71 22.28
C ARG A 105 -49.89 -15.74 23.24
#